data_AF-A0A4V1V4Q9-F1
#
_entry.id   AF-A0A4V1V4Q9-F1
#
_cell.length_a   1.000
_cell.length_b   1.000
_cell.length_c   1.000
_cell.angle_alpha   90.00
_cell.angle_beta   90.00
_cell.angle_gamma   90.00
#
_symmetry.space_group_name_H-M   'P 1'
#
loop_
_entity.id
_entity.type
_entity.pdbx_description
1 polymer ?
#
loop_
_entity_poly.entity_id
_entity_poly.type
_entity_poly.pdbx_seq_one_letter_code
_entity_poly.pdbx_strand_id
1 'polypeptide(L)' 'MARPKPETFDKQKTVAENRRARYDYFIEDKFEAGLMLTGTEVKSLRAGEAT' A
#
# COMPACT_ATOMS: atom_id res chain seq x y z
N MET A 1 -32.39 10.58 2.93
CA MET A 1 -31.09 11.27 2.72
C MET A 1 -30.15 10.28 2.03
N ALA A 2 -29.45 10.70 0.98
CA ALA A 2 -28.55 9.82 0.24
C ALA A 2 -27.34 9.42 1.12
N ARG A 3 -26.98 8.13 1.12
CA ARG A 3 -25.78 7.63 1.80
C ARG A 3 -24.54 8.35 1.22
N PRO A 4 -23.63 8.88 2.04
CA PRO A 4 -22.41 9.50 1.53
C PRO A 4 -21.63 8.48 0.69
N LYS A 5 -21.17 8.90 -0.50
CA LYS A 5 -20.32 8.06 -1.35
C LYS A 5 -18.99 7.84 -0.62
N PRO A 6 -18.49 6.59 -0.55
CA PRO A 6 -17.18 6.33 0.02
C PRO A 6 -16.11 7.07 -0.79
N GLU A 7 -15.09 7.58 -0.11
CA GLU A 7 -13.95 8.23 -0.75
C GLU A 7 -13.32 7.27 -1.77
N THR A 8 -13.15 7.75 -3.00
CA THR A 8 -12.59 6.96 -4.08
C THR A 8 -11.10 6.80 -3.86
N PHE A 9 -10.64 5.55 -3.73
CA PHE A 9 -9.22 5.23 -3.64
C PHE A 9 -8.46 5.72 -4.87
N ASP A 10 -7.47 6.59 -4.66
CA ASP A 10 -6.60 7.08 -5.71
C ASP A 10 -5.54 6.02 -6.06
N LYS A 11 -5.61 5.51 -7.30
CA LYS A 11 -4.77 4.40 -7.77
C LYS A 11 -3.29 4.76 -7.88
N GLN A 12 -2.95 6.06 -7.89
CA GLN A 12 -1.56 6.53 -8.04
C GLN A 12 -0.84 6.69 -6.71
N LYS A 13 -1.53 6.54 -5.57
CA LYS A 13 -0.92 6.74 -4.25
C LYS A 13 -0.11 5.50 -3.83
N THR A 14 1.10 5.72 -3.31
CA THR A 14 1.90 4.69 -2.64
C THR A 14 1.09 4.08 -1.50
N VAL A 15 0.85 2.78 -1.57
CA VAL A 15 -0.06 2.07 -0.65
C VAL A 15 0.66 1.66 0.64
N ALA A 16 1.91 1.24 0.52
CA ALA A 16 2.74 0.81 1.64
C ALA A 16 4.21 1.16 1.36
N GLU A 17 4.94 1.51 2.41
CA GLU A 17 6.36 1.84 2.33
C GLU A 17 7.06 1.33 3.59
N ASN A 18 7.99 0.39 3.49
CA ASN A 18 8.71 -0.07 4.68
C ASN A 18 9.75 0.97 5.11
N ARG A 19 9.35 1.86 6.03
CA ARG A 19 10.24 2.91 6.56
C ARG A 19 11.43 2.34 7.31
N ARG A 20 11.23 1.25 8.04
CA ARG A 20 12.28 0.58 8.83
C ARG A 20 13.44 0.10 7.96
N ALA A 21 13.16 -0.39 6.75
CA ALA A 21 14.19 -0.82 5.81
C ALA A 21 15.18 0.30 5.44
N ARG A 22 14.75 1.57 5.45
CA ARG A 22 15.62 2.72 5.19
C ARG A 22 16.47 3.15 6.39
N TYR A 23 16.08 2.75 7.61
CA TYR A 23 16.84 3.03 8.82
C TYR A 23 17.86 1.91 9.10
N ASP A 24 17.44 0.66 8.91
CA ASP A 24 18.23 -0.51 9.30
C ASP A 24 19.27 -0.90 8.22
N TYR A 25 19.06 -0.53 6.95
CA TYR A 25 19.89 -0.96 5.83
C TYR A 25 20.27 0.18 4.88
N PHE A 26 21.42 0.05 4.23
CA PHE A 26 21.76 0.85 3.06
C PHE A 26 21.21 0.15 1.80
N ILE A 27 20.35 0.84 1.06
CA ILE A 27 19.73 0.32 -0.15
C ILE A 27 20.60 0.70 -1.34
N GLU A 28 21.26 -0.28 -1.96
CA GLU A 28 22.11 -0.08 -3.15
C GLU A 28 21.25 0.08 -4.41
N ASP A 29 20.39 -0.89 -4.68
CA ASP A 29 19.54 -0.93 -5.88
C ASP A 29 18.07 -1.16 -5.54
N LYS A 30 17.19 -0.70 -6.43
CA LYS A 30 15.73 -0.87 -6.35
C LYS A 30 15.25 -1.73 -7.49
N PHE A 31 14.47 -2.75 -7.17
CA PHE A 31 13.88 -3.66 -8.14
C PHE A 31 12.36 -3.53 -8.13
N GLU A 32 11.75 -3.61 -9.31
CA GLU A 32 10.31 -3.74 -9.46
C GLU A 32 9.91 -5.21 -9.40
N ALA A 33 8.94 -5.54 -8.54
CA ALA A 33 8.44 -6.89 -8.37
C ALA A 33 6.91 -6.89 -8.26
N GLY A 34 6.28 -7.97 -8.71
CA GLY A 34 4.86 -8.22 -8.55
C GLY A 34 4.61 -9.28 -7.48
N LEU A 35 3.70 -9.00 -6.55
CA LEU A 35 3.17 -9.95 -5.58
C LEU A 35 1.72 -10.26 -5.92
N MET A 36 1.37 -11.55 -6.04
CA MET A 36 -0.01 -11.97 -6.24
C MET A 36 -0.72 -12.00 -4.89
N LEU A 37 -1.67 -11.07 -4.71
CA LEU A 37 -2.43 -10.92 -3.48
C LEU A 37 -3.84 -11.50 -3.62
N THR A 38 -4.36 -11.97 -2.49
CA THR A 38 -5.73 -12.40 -2.33
C THR A 38 -6.64 -11.22 -1.97
N GLY A 39 -7.95 -11.38 -2.19
CA GLY A 39 -8.91 -10.26 -2.06
C GLY A 39 -8.93 -9.59 -0.67
N THR A 40 -8.66 -10.34 0.39
CA THR A 40 -8.57 -9.82 1.77
C THR A 40 -7.33 -8.95 1.96
N GLU A 41 -6.18 -9.35 1.43
CA GLU A 41 -4.92 -8.59 1.52
C GLU A 41 -5.03 -7.27 0.77
N VAL A 42 -5.67 -7.27 -0.42
CA VAL A 42 -5.94 -6.05 -1.19
C VAL A 42 -6.81 -5.07 -0.39
N LYS A 43 -7.77 -5.58 0.41
CA LYS A 43 -8.65 -4.75 1.22
C LYS A 43 -7.89 -4.11 2.38
N SER A 44 -7.06 -4.86 3.10
CA SER A 44 -6.24 -4.35 4.21
C SER A 44 -5.21 -3.31 3.74
N LEU A 45 -4.56 -3.53 2.60
CA LEU A 45 -3.62 -2.55 2.03
C LEU A 45 -4.31 -1.23 1.67
N ARG A 46 -5.51 -1.28 1.07
CA ARG A 46 -6.30 -0.07 0.76
C ARG A 46 -6.77 0.66 2.01
N ALA A 47 -6.93 -0.04 3.12
CA ALA A 47 -7.26 0.55 4.42
C ALA A 47 -6.05 1.20 5.12
N GLY A 48 -4.84 1.04 4.59
CA GLY A 48 -3.62 1.62 5.16
C GLY A 48 -3.07 0.85 6.35
N GLU A 49 -3.41 -0.43 6.50
CA GLU A 49 -2.95 -1.26 7.63
C GLU A 49 -1.47 -1.69 7.52
N ALA A 50 -0.78 -1.34 6.43
CA ALA A 50 0.65 -1.59 6.24
C ALA A 50 1.37 -0.30 5.79
N THR A 51 2.20 0.25 6.67
CA THR A 51 2.95 1.53 6.48
C THR A 51 4.36 1.46 7.04
#